data_AF-A0AA40BXV1-F1
#
_entry.id   AF-A0AA40BXV1-F1
#
_cell.length_a   1.000
_cell.length_b   1.000
_cell.length_c   1.000
_cell.angle_alpha   90.00
_cell.angle_beta   90.00
_cell.angle_gamma   90.00
#
_symmetry.space_group_name_H-M   'P 1'
#
loop_
_entity.id
_entity.type
_entity.pdbx_description
1 polymer ?
#
loop_
_entity_poly.entity_id
_entity_poly.type
_entity_poly.pdbx_seq_one_letter_code
_entity_poly.pdbx_strand_id
1 'polypeptide(L)'
;MDSGRSRSSLSNMIPRSMLGLNNFIILSSSAVITGILSHFIHHYPYRGTHLIFQEVIAVLTLFLYLFAMATPALKSYRGYLLPLDLILTYLWLTNLIFSSQDWSGGRCATRPPFGTYSSVPGTVPGTYVTTLNPHCRLKHAVQAFNIIGFSFLFFNTIIEAIMWATHRRSGGTMDEAGYNKAPVAAVPGTTVPTNGTRV
;
A
#
# COMPACT_ATOMS: atom_id res chain seq x y z
N MET A 1 -29.68 -17.13 -21.67
CA MET A 1 -28.71 -16.06 -22.01
C MET A 1 -28.65 -15.11 -20.82
N ASP A 2 -27.81 -15.38 -19.82
CA ASP A 2 -27.66 -14.51 -18.64
C ASP A 2 -26.26 -14.58 -17.98
N SER A 3 -25.43 -15.53 -18.39
CA SER A 3 -24.10 -15.75 -17.80
C SER A 3 -23.04 -14.69 -18.16
N GLY A 4 -23.33 -13.79 -19.10
CA GLY A 4 -22.40 -12.75 -19.57
C GLY A 4 -22.41 -11.46 -18.73
N ARG A 5 -23.53 -11.11 -18.09
CA ARG A 5 -23.69 -9.85 -17.35
C ARG A 5 -23.13 -9.90 -15.93
N SER A 6 -23.10 -11.09 -15.31
CA SER A 6 -22.51 -11.30 -14.00
C SER A 6 -20.97 -11.18 -14.02
N ARG A 7 -20.32 -11.71 -15.07
CA ARG A 7 -18.84 -11.67 -15.20
C ARG A 7 -18.27 -10.26 -15.37
N SER A 8 -18.96 -9.37 -16.08
CA SER A 8 -18.52 -7.97 -16.28
C SER A 8 -18.78 -7.08 -15.06
N SER A 9 -19.77 -7.40 -14.23
CA SER A 9 -20.00 -6.72 -12.95
C SER A 9 -18.95 -7.15 -11.91
N LEU A 10 -18.67 -8.46 -11.81
CA LEU A 10 -17.59 -9.02 -10.97
C LEU A 10 -16.22 -8.48 -11.37
N SER A 11 -15.88 -8.40 -12.67
CA SER A 11 -14.55 -7.90 -13.09
C SER A 11 -14.31 -6.43 -12.77
N ASN A 12 -15.37 -5.62 -12.66
CA ASN A 12 -15.29 -4.20 -12.28
C ASN A 12 -15.36 -3.97 -10.76
N MET A 13 -15.81 -4.98 -10.00
CA MET A 13 -15.92 -4.95 -8.54
C MET A 13 -14.64 -5.42 -7.86
N ILE A 14 -13.96 -6.41 -8.47
CA ILE A 14 -12.67 -6.95 -8.01
C ILE A 14 -11.59 -5.87 -7.83
N PRO A 15 -11.28 -4.99 -8.81
CA PRO A 15 -10.21 -4.01 -8.65
C PRO A 15 -10.49 -2.98 -7.55
N ARG A 16 -11.77 -2.59 -7.37
CA ARG A 16 -12.18 -1.66 -6.31
C ARG A 16 -12.13 -2.32 -4.93
N SER A 17 -12.56 -3.57 -4.84
CA SER A 17 -12.51 -4.34 -3.59
C SER A 17 -11.07 -4.65 -3.17
N MET A 18 -10.18 -4.99 -4.11
CA MET A 18 -8.77 -5.24 -3.82
C MET A 18 -8.05 -3.97 -3.34
N LEU A 19 -8.35 -2.82 -3.94
CA LEU A 19 -7.81 -1.53 -3.48
C LEU A 19 -8.31 -1.17 -2.08
N GLY A 20 -9.60 -1.36 -1.81
CA GLY A 20 -10.18 -1.11 -0.48
C GLY A 20 -9.58 -2.02 0.60
N LEU A 21 -9.38 -3.31 0.30
CA LEU A 21 -8.74 -4.26 1.21
C LEU A 21 -7.28 -3.89 1.47
N ASN A 22 -6.54 -3.49 0.44
CA ASN A 22 -5.15 -3.07 0.59
C ASN A 22 -5.03 -1.84 1.51
N ASN A 23 -5.86 -0.83 1.25
CA ASN A 23 -5.93 0.39 2.07
C ASN A 23 -6.34 0.06 3.52
N PHE A 24 -7.25 -0.89 3.72
CA PHE A 24 -7.64 -1.33 5.06
C PHE A 24 -6.48 -2.02 5.80
N ILE A 25 -5.69 -2.85 5.13
CA ILE A 25 -4.52 -3.49 5.75
C ILE A 25 -3.48 -2.44 6.15
N ILE A 26 -3.21 -1.47 5.29
CA ILE A 26 -2.28 -0.36 5.58
C ILE A 26 -2.79 0.49 6.76
N LEU A 27 -4.08 0.82 6.76
CA LEU A 27 -4.75 1.52 7.86
C LEU A 27 -4.62 0.74 9.18
N SER A 28 -4.89 -0.57 9.14
CA SER A 28 -4.80 -1.43 10.33
C SER A 28 -3.37 -1.52 10.87
N SER A 29 -2.37 -1.61 9.99
CA SER A 29 -0.96 -1.67 10.39
C SER A 29 -0.51 -0.36 11.05
N SER A 30 -0.84 0.79 10.44
CA SER A 30 -0.54 2.09 11.05
C SER A 30 -1.24 2.29 12.40
N ALA A 31 -2.51 1.90 12.52
CA ALA A 31 -3.26 1.98 13.79
C ALA A 31 -2.61 1.15 14.90
N VAL A 32 -2.17 -0.09 14.60
CA VAL A 32 -1.50 -0.96 15.57
C VAL A 32 -0.16 -0.37 16.01
N ILE A 33 0.65 0.13 15.07
CA ILE A 33 1.94 0.76 15.38
C ILE A 33 1.72 2.01 16.24
N THR A 34 0.81 2.91 15.86
CA THR A 34 0.47 4.09 16.65
C THR A 34 0.00 3.72 18.05
N GLY A 35 -0.85 2.71 18.20
CA GLY A 35 -1.32 2.25 19.51
C GLY A 35 -0.19 1.75 20.42
N ILE A 36 0.73 0.95 19.88
CA ILE A 36 1.87 0.42 20.65
C ILE A 36 2.86 1.54 21.00
N LEU A 37 3.18 2.44 20.06
CA LEU A 37 4.14 3.53 20.28
C LEU A 37 3.58 4.56 21.26
N SER A 38 2.30 4.91 21.16
CA SER A 38 1.63 5.82 22.10
C SER A 38 1.60 5.23 23.51
N HIS A 39 1.38 3.91 23.65
CA HIS A 39 1.48 3.22 24.93
C HIS A 39 2.88 3.38 25.56
N PHE A 40 3.95 3.24 24.76
CA PHE A 40 5.31 3.43 25.23
C PHE A 40 5.62 4.88 25.62
N ILE A 41 5.09 5.86 24.88
CA ILE A 41 5.35 7.29 25.17
C ILE A 41 4.64 7.76 26.43
N HIS A 42 3.45 7.22 26.70
CA HIS A 42 2.71 7.55 27.91
C HIS A 42 3.33 6.93 29.18
N HIS A 43 3.86 5.71 29.09
CA HIS A 43 4.34 4.96 30.26
C HIS A 43 5.83 5.17 30.56
N TYR A 44 6.65 5.59 29.59
CA TYR A 44 8.09 5.73 29.78
C TYR A 44 8.54 7.19 29.60
N PRO A 45 9.33 7.74 30.54
CA PRO A 45 9.88 9.10 30.41
C PRO A 45 10.98 9.18 29.34
N TYR A 46 11.49 8.04 28.86
CA TYR A 46 12.48 8.00 27.79
C TYR A 46 11.84 8.29 26.43
N ARG A 47 12.01 9.52 25.97
CA ARG A 47 11.58 9.99 24.65
C ARG A 47 12.70 9.81 23.63
N GLY A 48 12.86 8.58 23.15
CA GLY A 48 13.82 8.29 22.09
C GLY A 48 13.46 8.99 20.78
N THR A 49 14.42 9.66 20.15
CA THR A 49 14.23 10.33 18.86
C THR A 49 13.69 9.37 17.79
N HIS A 50 14.25 8.15 17.71
CA HIS A 50 13.75 7.11 16.79
C HIS A 50 12.29 6.72 17.07
N LEU A 51 11.87 6.66 18.33
CA LEU A 51 10.50 6.30 18.71
C LEU A 51 9.50 7.36 18.24
N ILE A 52 9.79 8.65 18.48
CA ILE A 52 8.94 9.77 18.06
C ILE A 52 8.83 9.81 16.54
N PHE A 53 9.95 9.62 15.81
CA PHE A 53 9.91 9.58 14.35
C PHE A 53 9.02 8.45 13.81
N GLN A 54 9.11 7.25 14.39
CA GLN A 54 8.27 6.12 13.99
C GLN A 54 6.78 6.39 14.28
N GLU A 55 6.46 7.04 15.40
CA GLU A 55 5.08 7.39 15.76
C GLU A 55 4.51 8.41 14.77
N VAL A 56 5.26 9.47 14.44
CA VAL A 56 4.82 10.51 13.49
C VAL A 56 4.53 9.91 12.12
N ILE A 57 5.39 9.02 11.62
CA ILE A 57 5.18 8.33 10.33
C ILE A 57 3.90 7.48 10.38
N ALA A 58 3.67 6.75 11.48
CA ALA A 58 2.48 5.94 11.66
C ALA A 58 1.20 6.80 11.75
N VAL A 59 1.22 7.92 12.48
CA VAL A 59 0.07 8.84 12.63
C VAL A 59 -0.28 9.53 11.31
N LEU A 60 0.72 9.99 10.55
CA LEU A 60 0.48 10.57 9.22
C LEU A 60 -0.14 9.54 8.28
N THR A 61 0.36 8.31 8.30
CA THR A 61 -0.23 7.21 7.52
C THR A 61 -1.67 6.94 7.93
N LEU A 62 -1.94 6.82 9.24
CA LEU A 62 -3.26 6.56 9.78
C LEU A 62 -4.26 7.64 9.35
N PHE A 63 -3.89 8.91 9.48
CA PHE A 63 -4.73 10.03 9.08
C PHE A 63 -5.03 10.00 7.58
N LEU A 64 -3.99 9.91 6.74
CA LEU A 64 -4.14 9.92 5.28
C LEU A 64 -4.94 8.72 4.77
N TYR A 65 -4.68 7.52 5.30
CA TYR A 65 -5.35 6.29 4.87
C TYR A 65 -6.77 6.16 5.42
N LEU A 66 -7.11 6.88 6.49
CA LEU A 66 -8.49 6.99 6.95
C LEU A 66 -9.34 7.75 5.92
N PHE A 67 -8.80 8.83 5.34
CA PHE A 67 -9.43 9.50 4.19
C PHE A 67 -9.35 8.65 2.92
N ALA A 68 -8.25 7.92 2.71
CA ALA A 68 -8.12 6.98 1.58
C ALA A 68 -9.09 5.79 1.66
N MET A 69 -9.75 5.57 2.79
CA MET A 69 -10.84 4.60 2.89
C MET A 69 -12.13 5.10 2.22
N ALA A 70 -12.30 6.42 2.11
CA ALA A 70 -13.45 7.06 1.46
C ALA A 70 -13.24 7.29 -0.05
N THR A 71 -12.00 7.19 -0.54
CA THR A 71 -11.66 7.40 -1.96
C THR A 71 -12.25 6.40 -2.96
N PRO A 72 -12.52 5.10 -2.66
CA PRO A 72 -13.18 4.21 -3.62
C PRO A 72 -14.61 4.64 -4.02
N ALA A 73 -15.20 5.63 -3.31
CA ALA A 73 -16.49 6.21 -3.68
C ALA A 73 -16.39 7.27 -4.80
N LEU A 74 -15.21 7.84 -5.06
CA LEU A 74 -15.04 8.92 -6.03
C LEU A 74 -14.58 8.36 -7.39
N LYS A 75 -15.47 8.40 -8.39
CA LYS A 75 -15.19 7.99 -9.79
C LYS A 75 -14.10 8.85 -10.48
N SER A 76 -13.62 9.91 -9.85
CA SER A 76 -12.63 10.87 -10.37
C SER A 76 -11.24 10.66 -9.76
N TYR A 77 -10.83 9.41 -9.56
CA TYR A 77 -9.53 9.07 -9.00
C TYR A 77 -8.50 8.88 -10.13
N ARG A 78 -7.83 9.97 -10.52
CA ARG A 78 -7.00 10.07 -11.73
C ARG A 78 -5.48 9.87 -11.47
N GLY A 79 -5.11 9.05 -10.49
CA GLY A 79 -3.70 8.75 -10.16
C GLY A 79 -2.99 9.85 -9.36
N TYR A 80 -3.73 10.65 -8.58
CA TYR A 80 -3.19 11.70 -7.70
C TYR A 80 -2.60 11.15 -6.39
N LEU A 81 -2.83 9.87 -6.05
CA LEU A 81 -2.27 9.25 -4.84
C LEU A 81 -0.85 8.72 -5.06
N LEU A 82 -0.43 8.52 -6.31
CA LEU A 82 0.92 8.05 -6.67
C LEU A 82 2.06 8.78 -5.92
N PRO A 83 2.13 10.12 -5.90
CA PRO A 83 3.18 10.82 -5.14
C PRO A 83 3.04 10.60 -3.62
N LEU A 84 1.81 10.51 -3.11
CA LEU A 84 1.56 10.24 -1.70
C LEU A 84 2.06 8.85 -1.30
N ASP A 85 1.70 7.83 -2.08
CA ASP A 85 2.10 6.45 -1.86
C ASP A 85 3.61 6.26 -2.00
N LEU A 86 4.27 6.98 -2.90
CA LEU A 86 5.72 6.94 -3.05
C LEU A 86 6.45 7.55 -1.84
N ILE A 87 6.01 8.74 -1.39
CA ILE A 87 6.54 9.38 -0.17
C ILE A 87 6.33 8.45 1.03
N LEU A 88 5.14 7.87 1.13
CA LEU A 88 4.79 6.99 2.24
C LEU A 88 5.60 5.69 2.21
N THR A 89 5.88 5.13 1.03
CA THR A 89 6.75 3.95 0.86
C THR A 89 8.15 4.24 1.39
N TYR A 90 8.69 5.40 1.09
CA TYR A 90 9.98 5.84 1.58
C TYR A 90 9.99 6.00 3.11
N LEU A 91 8.98 6.68 3.67
CA LEU A 91 8.86 6.88 5.12
C LEU A 91 8.69 5.56 5.88
N TRP A 92 7.89 4.63 5.34
CA TRP A 92 7.73 3.28 5.91
C TRP A 92 9.01 2.46 5.85
N LEU A 93 9.79 2.59 4.78
CA LEU A 93 11.11 1.97 4.69
C LEU A 93 12.04 2.50 5.79
N THR A 94 12.05 3.81 6.03
CA THR A 94 12.82 4.41 7.13
C THR A 94 12.36 3.90 8.50
N ASN A 95 11.04 3.81 8.73
CA ASN A 95 10.47 3.24 9.94
C ASN A 95 10.92 1.79 10.16
N LEU A 96 10.86 0.96 9.11
CA LEU A 96 11.32 -0.42 9.13
C LEU A 96 12.82 -0.54 9.48
N ILE A 97 13.66 0.30 8.86
CA ILE A 97 15.10 0.29 9.12
C ILE A 97 15.39 0.61 10.59
N PHE A 98 14.80 1.67 11.14
CA PHE A 98 15.02 2.03 12.54
C PHE A 98 14.47 0.97 13.50
N SER A 99 13.28 0.43 13.22
CA SER A 99 12.71 -0.67 14.01
C SER A 99 13.63 -1.91 14.01
N SER A 100 14.25 -2.23 12.87
CA SER A 100 15.20 -3.34 12.78
C SER A 100 16.51 -3.09 13.54
N GLN A 101 17.01 -1.86 13.53
CA GLN A 101 18.26 -1.51 14.23
C GLN A 101 18.10 -1.57 15.74
N ASP A 102 16.95 -1.10 16.24
CA ASP A 102 16.67 -1.03 17.67
C ASP A 102 16.17 -2.36 18.24
N TRP A 103 15.39 -3.16 17.52
CA TRP A 103 14.70 -4.32 18.13
C TRP A 103 14.96 -5.68 17.46
N SER A 104 15.86 -5.77 16.48
CA SER A 104 16.23 -7.07 15.89
C SER A 104 17.09 -7.92 16.83
N GLY A 105 16.79 -9.23 16.87
CA GLY A 105 17.53 -10.23 17.64
C GLY A 105 17.54 -9.96 19.15
N GLY A 106 18.69 -10.22 19.80
CA GLY A 106 18.85 -10.03 21.25
C GLY A 106 18.86 -8.57 21.72
N ARG A 107 18.83 -7.60 20.80
CA ARG A 107 18.87 -6.15 21.13
C ARG A 107 17.58 -5.65 21.76
N CYS A 108 16.51 -6.44 21.65
CA CYS A 108 15.22 -6.14 22.27
C CYS A 108 15.29 -5.91 23.79
N ALA A 109 16.19 -6.62 24.47
CA ALA A 109 16.41 -6.49 25.92
C ALA A 109 17.25 -5.26 26.29
N THR A 110 18.14 -4.83 25.40
CA THR A 110 19.16 -3.80 25.67
C THR A 110 18.86 -2.44 25.06
N ARG A 111 17.83 -2.35 24.21
CA ARG A 111 17.40 -1.09 23.57
C ARG A 111 16.10 -0.56 24.19
N PRO A 112 15.99 0.77 24.41
CA PRO A 112 14.80 1.37 24.98
C PRO A 112 13.54 1.20 24.09
N PRO A 113 12.32 1.32 24.65
CA PRO A 113 12.04 1.52 26.07
C PRO A 113 12.41 0.29 26.93
N PHE A 114 13.03 0.54 28.08
CA PHE A 114 13.36 -0.48 29.06
C PHE A 114 12.11 -0.76 29.90
N GLY A 115 11.67 -2.01 29.95
CA GLY A 115 10.67 -2.40 30.93
C GLY A 115 11.26 -2.23 32.33
N THR A 116 10.44 -1.76 33.27
CA THR A 116 10.78 -1.76 34.69
C THR A 116 11.11 -3.20 35.09
N TYR A 117 12.26 -3.41 35.71
CA TYR A 117 12.65 -4.73 36.21
C TYR A 117 11.60 -5.16 37.24
N SER A 118 10.82 -6.20 36.94
CA SER A 118 10.18 -6.96 38.00
C SER A 118 11.28 -7.82 38.60
N SER A 119 11.73 -7.47 39.80
CA SER A 119 12.66 -8.30 40.58
C SER A 119 12.03 -9.68 40.75
N VAL A 120 12.61 -10.69 40.08
CA VAL A 120 12.29 -12.08 40.36
C VAL A 120 12.84 -12.40 41.75
N PRO A 121 12.00 -12.76 42.74
CA PRO A 121 12.49 -13.17 44.05
C PRO A 121 13.37 -14.43 43.88
N GLY A 122 14.61 -14.39 44.36
CA GLY A 122 15.52 -15.55 44.35
C GLY A 122 16.66 -15.54 43.32
N THR A 123 16.93 -14.41 42.64
CA THR A 123 18.09 -14.33 41.72
C THR A 123 19.34 -13.84 42.45
N VAL A 124 20.46 -14.57 42.27
CA VAL A 124 21.78 -14.28 42.87
C VAL A 124 22.36 -12.95 42.36
N PRO A 125 23.01 -12.15 43.24
CA PRO A 125 23.72 -10.94 42.83
C PRO A 125 24.81 -11.28 41.80
N GLY A 126 24.82 -10.58 40.66
CA GLY A 126 25.81 -10.80 39.59
C GLY A 126 25.35 -11.70 38.43
N THR A 127 24.14 -12.25 38.48
CA THR A 127 23.55 -12.98 37.35
C THR A 127 22.61 -12.06 36.57
N TYR A 128 23.00 -11.64 35.36
CA TYR A 128 22.11 -10.96 34.43
C TYR A 128 21.18 -12.00 33.81
N VAL A 129 20.01 -12.21 34.41
CA VAL A 129 18.93 -12.91 33.72
C VAL A 129 18.43 -11.97 32.62
N THR A 130 18.87 -12.19 31.38
CA THR A 130 18.46 -11.45 30.18
C THR A 130 17.01 -11.73 29.76
N THR A 131 16.23 -12.36 30.63
CA THR A 131 14.80 -12.61 30.45
C THR A 131 14.01 -11.79 31.45
N LEU A 132 13.68 -10.56 31.08
CA LEU A 132 12.29 -10.06 30.99
C LEU A 132 12.35 -8.55 30.75
N ASN A 133 12.58 -8.13 29.50
CA ASN A 133 11.89 -6.93 29.04
C ASN A 133 10.50 -7.42 28.59
N PRO A 134 9.43 -7.26 29.41
CA PRO A 134 8.11 -7.80 29.08
C PRO A 134 7.56 -7.26 27.75
N HIS A 135 8.14 -6.17 27.24
CA HIS A 135 7.74 -5.53 26.00
C HIS A 135 8.44 -6.08 24.76
N CYS A 136 9.26 -7.13 24.86
CA CYS A 136 9.89 -7.70 23.67
C CYS A 136 8.88 -8.24 22.65
N ARG A 137 7.78 -8.81 23.14
CA ARG A 137 6.66 -9.24 22.29
C ARG A 137 6.03 -8.07 21.54
N LEU A 138 5.90 -6.91 22.19
CA LEU A 138 5.36 -5.69 21.57
C LEU A 138 6.34 -5.08 20.56
N LYS A 139 7.64 -5.04 20.87
CA LYS A 139 8.69 -4.56 19.96
C LYS A 139 8.78 -5.41 18.69
N HIS A 140 8.76 -6.74 18.84
CA HIS A 140 8.69 -7.66 17.70
C HIS A 140 7.37 -7.54 16.94
N ALA A 141 6.25 -7.28 17.62
CA ALA A 141 4.99 -6.99 16.95
C ALA A 141 5.11 -5.73 16.08
N VAL A 142 5.64 -4.63 16.59
CA VAL A 142 5.86 -3.40 15.79
C VAL A 142 6.72 -3.69 14.56
N GLN A 143 7.80 -4.46 14.72
CA GLN A 143 8.64 -4.85 13.59
C GLN A 143 7.86 -5.66 12.54
N ALA A 144 7.04 -6.63 12.97
CA ALA A 144 6.23 -7.45 12.07
C ALA A 144 5.16 -6.61 11.34
N PHE A 145 4.43 -5.75 12.05
CA PHE A 145 3.43 -4.87 11.45
C PHE A 145 4.06 -3.85 10.50
N ASN A 146 5.28 -3.36 10.80
CA ASN A 146 6.05 -2.53 9.88
C ASN A 146 6.32 -3.24 8.55
N ILE A 147 6.73 -4.52 8.58
CA ILE A 147 6.97 -5.31 7.35
C ILE A 147 5.67 -5.49 6.55
N ILE A 148 4.56 -5.80 7.24
CA ILE A 148 3.25 -5.98 6.62
C ILE A 148 2.81 -4.68 5.95
N GLY A 149 2.80 -3.57 6.69
CA GLY A 149 2.38 -2.28 6.17
C GLY A 149 3.26 -1.79 5.03
N PHE A 150 4.59 -1.92 5.15
CA PHE A 150 5.52 -1.59 4.07
C PHE A 150 5.25 -2.42 2.80
N SER A 151 5.02 -3.73 2.94
CA SER A 151 4.83 -4.63 1.80
C SER A 151 3.55 -4.30 1.03
N PHE A 152 2.42 -4.16 1.73
CA PHE A 152 1.13 -3.82 1.13
C PHE A 152 1.13 -2.43 0.50
N LEU A 153 1.82 -1.48 1.13
CA LEU A 153 1.99 -0.14 0.60
C LEU A 153 2.92 -0.11 -0.62
N PHE A 154 4.01 -0.87 -0.62
CA PHE A 154 4.89 -1.04 -1.78
C PHE A 154 4.15 -1.64 -2.98
N PHE A 155 3.34 -2.69 -2.76
CA PHE A 155 2.50 -3.25 -3.82
C PHE A 155 1.43 -2.25 -4.30
N ASN A 156 0.87 -1.42 -3.41
CA ASN A 156 -0.05 -0.34 -3.79
C ASN A 156 0.62 0.63 -4.76
N THR A 157 1.82 1.10 -4.40
CA THR A 157 2.61 2.03 -5.20
C THR A 157 2.93 1.46 -6.58
N ILE A 158 3.28 0.16 -6.68
CA ILE A 158 3.53 -0.50 -7.97
C ILE A 158 2.27 -0.52 -8.83
N ILE A 159 1.12 -0.91 -8.26
CA ILE A 159 -0.15 -0.98 -8.99
C ILE A 159 -0.55 0.41 -9.50
N GLU A 160 -0.43 1.44 -8.67
CA GLU A 160 -0.73 2.82 -9.07
C GLU A 160 0.27 3.36 -10.11
N ALA A 161 1.56 3.02 -9.99
CA ALA A 161 2.58 3.36 -10.97
C ALA A 161 2.32 2.73 -12.35
N ILE A 162 1.90 1.45 -12.39
CA ILE A 162 1.54 0.76 -13.63
C ILE A 162 0.30 1.41 -14.27
N MET A 163 -0.72 1.76 -13.47
CA MET A 163 -1.91 2.46 -13.98
C MET A 163 -1.55 3.84 -14.56
N TRP A 164 -0.70 4.60 -13.87
CA TRP A 164 -0.24 5.89 -14.34
C TRP A 164 0.59 5.79 -15.63
N ALA A 165 1.49 4.80 -15.71
CA ALA A 165 2.28 4.53 -16.92
C ALA A 165 1.39 4.15 -18.11
N THR A 166 0.34 3.36 -17.86
CA THR A 166 -0.63 2.96 -18.89
C THR A 166 -1.45 4.17 -19.38
N HIS A 167 -1.91 5.04 -18.46
CA HIS A 167 -2.64 6.25 -18.83
C HIS A 167 -1.76 7.22 -19.65
N ARG A 168 -0.48 7.39 -19.29
CA ARG A 168 0.46 8.21 -20.06
C ARG A 168 0.70 7.66 -21.46
N ARG A 169 0.79 6.33 -21.63
CA ARG A 169 0.93 5.71 -22.96
C ARG A 169 -0.28 5.97 -23.86
N SER A 170 -1.50 5.92 -23.31
CA SER A 170 -2.71 6.29 -24.07
C SER A 170 -2.83 7.79 -24.36
N GLY A 171 -2.16 8.64 -23.59
CA GLY A 171 -2.09 10.09 -23.84
C GLY A 171 -0.99 10.52 -24.81
N GLY A 172 0.00 9.65 -25.08
CA GLY A 172 1.11 9.91 -26.01
C GLY A 172 0.94 9.30 -27.41
N THR A 173 -0.22 8.71 -27.71
CA THR A 173 -0.56 8.12 -29.02
C THR A 173 -1.83 8.77 -29.60
N MET A 174 -1.87 10.09 -29.61
CA MET A 174 -2.92 10.87 -30.29
C MET A 174 -2.34 11.92 -31.27
N ASP A 175 -1.18 11.65 -31.87
CA ASP A 175 -0.67 12.45 -33.01
C ASP A 175 -0.19 11.59 -34.21
N GLU A 176 -0.57 10.30 -34.29
CA GLU A 176 -0.31 9.49 -35.50
C GLU A 176 -1.37 8.39 -35.74
N ALA A 177 -2.64 8.73 -35.53
CA ALA A 177 -3.76 7.94 -36.04
C ALA A 177 -4.55 8.79 -37.06
N GLY A 178 -3.82 9.30 -38.05
CA GLY A 178 -4.40 9.83 -39.28
C GLY A 178 -5.19 8.73 -39.97
N TYR A 179 -6.51 8.80 -39.80
CA TYR A 179 -7.53 8.49 -40.80
C TYR A 179 -7.11 7.51 -41.92
N ASN A 180 -7.03 6.23 -41.60
CA ASN A 180 -7.12 5.16 -42.61
C ASN A 180 -7.95 4.01 -42.04
N LYS A 181 -9.27 4.24 -41.98
CA LYS A 181 -10.26 3.18 -42.10
C LYS A 181 -11.12 3.47 -43.33
N ALA A 182 -10.64 3.05 -44.49
CA ALA A 182 -11.53 2.70 -45.59
C ALA A 182 -11.80 1.19 -45.49
N PRO A 183 -13.07 0.73 -45.47
CA PRO A 183 -13.39 -0.67 -45.45
C PRO A 183 -13.38 -1.28 -46.86
N VAL A 184 -12.86 -2.50 -46.92
CA VAL A 184 -13.34 -3.63 -47.75
C VAL A 184 -13.07 -3.55 -49.26
N ALA A 185 -12.08 -4.36 -49.65
CA ALA A 185 -11.86 -5.07 -50.91
C ALA A 185 -12.94 -4.95 -52.01
N ALA A 186 -12.53 -4.40 -53.15
CA ALA A 186 -13.11 -4.69 -54.45
C ALA A 186 -12.04 -5.36 -55.32
N VAL A 187 -12.27 -6.60 -55.74
CA VAL A 187 -11.52 -7.31 -56.79
C VAL A 187 -12.54 -8.21 -57.53
N PRO A 188 -12.31 -8.63 -58.78
CA PRO A 188 -12.47 -7.87 -60.02
C PRO A 188 -13.43 -8.56 -61.02
N GLY A 189 -13.94 -7.80 -61.99
CA GLY A 189 -14.30 -8.28 -63.34
C GLY A 189 -15.34 -9.41 -63.49
N THR A 190 -16.55 -9.06 -63.92
CA THR A 190 -17.34 -9.93 -64.81
C THR A 190 -18.17 -9.04 -65.73
N THR A 191 -17.91 -9.17 -67.03
CA THR A 191 -18.66 -8.60 -68.16
C THR A 191 -19.98 -9.34 -68.38
N VAL A 192 -20.94 -8.69 -69.08
CA VAL A 192 -21.96 -9.23 -70.04
C VAL A 192 -23.23 -8.31 -70.05
N PRO A 193 -23.97 -8.16 -71.19
CA PRO A 193 -24.36 -6.86 -71.76
C PRO A 193 -25.90 -6.58 -71.84
N THR A 194 -26.28 -5.64 -72.74
CA THR A 194 -27.63 -5.33 -73.35
C THR A 194 -28.64 -4.60 -72.45
N ASN A 195 -29.59 -3.74 -72.87
CA ASN A 195 -30.01 -2.98 -74.07
C ASN A 195 -31.41 -2.42 -73.70
N GLY A 196 -31.81 -1.19 -74.07
CA GLY A 196 -33.24 -0.80 -74.00
C GLY A 196 -33.59 0.66 -73.66
N THR A 197 -33.63 1.49 -74.70
CA THR A 197 -34.65 2.49 -75.14
C THR A 197 -35.78 3.00 -74.22
N ARG A 198 -36.19 4.26 -74.52
CA ARG A 198 -37.48 5.01 -74.29
C ARG A 198 -37.57 5.83 -72.98
N VAL A 199 -38.04 7.08 -72.95
CA VAL A 199 -38.72 8.00 -73.90
C VAL A 199 -38.12 9.39 -73.73
#